data_AF-A0A3N5URC1-F1
#
_entry.id   AF-A0A3N5URC1-F1
#
_cell.length_a   1.000
_cell.length_b   1.000
_cell.length_c   1.000
_cell.angle_alpha   90.00
_cell.angle_beta   90.00
_cell.angle_gamma   90.00
#
_symmetry.space_group_name_H-M   'P 1'
#
loop_
_entity.id
_entity.type
_entity.pdbx_description
1 polymer ?
#
loop_
_entity_poly.entity_id
_entity_poly.type
_entity_poly.pdbx_seq_one_letter_code
_entity_poly.pdbx_strand_id
1 'polypeptide(L)'
;MALNIFFYLALAAWRLASLIANEDGPWQMFKRLRQRAEMWCNKYRFCRELGLYDLFACEWCNSIWIGVVLTVLYLWIGEAILYFALPLALSTVAIVIKYIVEILQTAQQFLDNARKPQE
;
A
#
# COMPACT_ATOMS: atom_id res chain seq x y z
N MET A 1 -11.22 6.33 -21.38
CA MET A 1 -11.51 6.87 -20.03
C MET A 1 -11.43 5.80 -18.95
N ALA A 2 -12.10 4.64 -19.12
CA ALA A 2 -12.08 3.55 -18.13
C ALA A 2 -10.67 3.07 -17.72
N LEU A 3 -9.73 2.97 -18.68
CA LEU A 3 -8.35 2.55 -18.41
C LEU A 3 -7.63 3.48 -17.40
N ASN A 4 -7.77 4.80 -17.57
CA ASN A 4 -7.11 5.78 -16.70
C ASN A 4 -7.68 5.71 -15.28
N ILE A 5 -9.00 5.59 -15.16
CA ILE A 5 -9.71 5.43 -13.88
C ILE A 5 -9.22 4.17 -13.16
N PHE A 6 -9.12 3.06 -13.89
CA PHE A 6 -8.58 1.82 -13.36
C PHE A 6 -7.16 2.01 -12.81
N PHE A 7 -6.26 2.68 -13.54
CA PHE A 7 -4.90 2.94 -13.06
C PHE A 7 -4.88 3.84 -11.81
N TYR A 8 -5.67 4.92 -11.77
CA TYR A 8 -5.71 5.79 -10.60
C TYR A 8 -6.22 5.06 -9.36
N LEU A 9 -7.30 4.28 -9.50
CA LEU A 9 -7.86 3.51 -8.40
C LEU A 9 -6.92 2.39 -7.96
N ALA A 10 -6.24 1.70 -8.88
CA ALA A 10 -5.27 0.66 -8.55
C ALA A 10 -4.07 1.21 -7.78
N LEU A 11 -3.49 2.33 -8.24
CA LEU A 11 -2.37 2.99 -7.56
C LEU A 11 -2.77 3.54 -6.19
N ALA A 12 -3.98 4.08 -6.07
CA ALA A 12 -4.53 4.55 -4.80
C ALA A 12 -4.82 3.38 -3.84
N ALA A 13 -5.36 2.26 -4.35
CA ALA A 13 -5.63 1.06 -3.57
C ALA A 13 -4.35 0.52 -2.95
N TRP A 14 -3.28 0.40 -3.74
CA TRP A 14 -1.98 -0.02 -3.26
C TRP A 14 -1.44 0.93 -2.18
N ARG A 15 -1.55 2.26 -2.39
CA ARG A 15 -1.11 3.23 -1.38
C ARG A 15 -1.82 3.05 -0.05
N LEU A 16 -3.14 2.88 -0.08
CA LEU A 16 -3.95 2.68 1.12
C LEU A 16 -3.58 1.36 1.81
N ALA A 17 -3.36 0.29 1.04
CA ALA A 17 -2.91 -1.00 1.58
C ALA A 17 -1.57 -0.85 2.31
N SER A 18 -0.62 -0.19 1.65
CA SER A 18 0.72 0.08 2.19
C SER A 18 0.66 0.99 3.43
N LEU A 19 -0.18 2.04 3.42
CA LEU A 19 -0.39 2.92 4.58
C LEU A 19 -0.88 2.15 5.81
N ILE A 20 -1.86 1.28 5.62
CA ILE A 20 -2.50 0.56 6.71
C ILE A 20 -1.56 -0.52 7.28
N ALA A 21 -0.88 -1.27 6.41
CA ALA A 21 -0.07 -2.41 6.80
C ALA A 21 1.33 -2.02 7.29
N ASN A 22 2.01 -1.12 6.57
CA ASN A 22 3.45 -0.90 6.72
C ASN A 22 3.80 0.45 7.37
N GLU A 23 2.95 1.47 7.23
CA GLU A 23 3.23 2.79 7.78
C GLU A 23 2.55 3.01 9.14
N ASP A 24 3.16 3.86 9.96
CA ASP A 24 2.57 4.26 11.24
C ASP A 24 1.52 5.36 11.07
N GLY A 25 1.65 6.16 10.00
CA GLY A 25 0.78 7.28 9.68
C GLY A 25 0.94 8.48 10.63
N PRO A 26 0.24 9.58 10.34
CA PRO A 26 0.26 10.75 11.20
C PRO A 26 -0.34 10.42 12.57
N TRP A 27 0.26 10.93 13.64
CA TRP A 27 -0.08 10.60 15.05
C TRP A 27 -0.10 9.10 15.39
N GLN A 28 0.62 8.25 14.62
CA GLN A 28 0.62 6.79 14.81
C GLN A 28 -0.77 6.15 14.64
N MET A 29 -1.67 6.78 13.87
CA MET A 29 -3.05 6.29 13.69
C MET A 29 -3.11 4.84 13.19
N PHE A 30 -2.36 4.51 12.14
CA PHE A 30 -2.39 3.17 11.54
C PHE A 30 -1.75 2.13 12.46
N LYS A 31 -0.72 2.52 13.20
CA LYS A 31 -0.13 1.68 14.24
C LYS A 31 -1.14 1.35 15.35
N ARG A 32 -1.87 2.35 15.84
CA ARG A 32 -2.93 2.13 16.85
C ARG A 32 -4.07 1.27 16.30
N LEU A 33 -4.42 1.43 15.02
CA LEU A 33 -5.44 0.60 14.37
C LEU A 33 -5.00 -0.87 14.35
N ARG A 34 -3.76 -1.16 13.92
CA ARG A 34 -3.18 -2.51 13.92
C ARG A 34 -3.13 -3.11 15.33
N GLN A 35 -2.64 -2.36 16.31
CA GLN A 35 -2.62 -2.80 17.72
C GLN A 35 -4.01 -3.07 18.27
N ARG A 36 -5.01 -2.26 17.92
CA ARG A 36 -6.39 -2.46 18.37
C ARG A 36 -7.01 -3.70 17.71
N ALA A 37 -6.72 -3.95 16.44
CA ALA A 37 -7.12 -5.17 15.74
C ALA A 37 -6.46 -6.41 16.39
N GLU A 38 -5.17 -6.34 16.71
CA GLU A 38 -4.44 -7.40 17.40
C GLU A 38 -5.04 -7.72 18.77
N MET A 39 -5.24 -6.70 19.62
CA MET A 39 -5.87 -6.87 20.93
C MET A 39 -7.27 -7.47 20.82
N TRP A 40 -8.03 -7.09 19.79
CA TRP A 40 -9.36 -7.63 19.55
C TRP A 40 -9.32 -9.11 19.14
N CYS A 41 -8.38 -9.48 18.27
CA CYS A 41 -8.16 -10.86 17.86
C CYS A 41 -7.60 -11.76 18.98
N ASN A 42 -6.83 -11.19 19.91
CA ASN A 42 -6.40 -11.90 21.13
C ASN A 42 -7.57 -12.14 22.09
N LYS A 43 -8.53 -11.22 22.15
CA LYS A 43 -9.71 -11.33 23.01
C LYS A 43 -10.77 -12.29 22.44
N TYR A 44 -10.95 -12.31 21.12
CA TYR A 44 -12.02 -13.08 20.47
C TYR A 44 -11.46 -14.16 19.55
N ARG A 45 -11.72 -15.43 19.89
CA ARG A 45 -11.25 -16.59 19.15
C ARG A 45 -11.67 -16.60 17.68
N PHE A 46 -12.89 -16.15 17.36
CA PHE A 46 -13.39 -16.09 15.98
C PHE A 46 -12.55 -15.14 15.10
N CYS A 47 -12.02 -14.06 15.66
CA CYS A 47 -11.21 -13.08 14.92
C CYS A 47 -9.87 -13.70 14.51
N ARG A 48 -9.28 -14.51 15.39
CA ARG A 48 -8.08 -15.30 15.12
C ARG A 48 -8.34 -16.41 14.11
N GLU A 49 -9.47 -17.11 14.20
CA GLU A 49 -9.83 -18.19 13.27
C GLU A 49 -10.17 -17.66 11.86
N LEU A 50 -10.76 -16.47 11.75
CA LEU A 50 -11.08 -15.83 10.48
C LEU A 50 -9.93 -14.99 9.90
N GLY A 51 -8.78 -14.91 10.58
CA GLY A 51 -7.62 -14.15 10.10
C GLY A 51 -7.89 -12.64 9.96
N LEU A 52 -8.81 -12.07 10.76
CA LEU A 52 -9.20 -10.65 10.62
C LEU A 52 -8.05 -9.68 10.92
N TYR A 53 -7.07 -10.11 11.71
CA TYR A 53 -5.86 -9.33 11.95
C TYR A 53 -5.00 -9.18 10.69
N ASP A 54 -4.90 -10.24 9.88
CA ASP A 54 -4.10 -10.25 8.65
C ASP A 54 -4.67 -9.28 7.61
N LEU A 55 -5.96 -8.93 7.71
CA LEU A 55 -6.59 -7.90 6.89
C LEU A 55 -6.01 -6.50 7.15
N PHE A 56 -5.44 -6.24 8.33
CA PHE A 56 -4.83 -4.94 8.65
C PHE A 56 -3.32 -5.00 8.69
N ALA A 57 -2.75 -6.17 8.96
CA ALA A 57 -1.31 -6.34 9.11
C ALA A 57 -0.60 -6.69 7.79
N CYS A 58 -1.29 -7.29 6.82
CA CYS A 58 -0.69 -7.70 5.55
C CYS A 58 -1.12 -6.78 4.41
N GLU A 59 -0.14 -6.15 3.74
CA GLU A 59 -0.36 -5.29 2.57
C GLU A 59 -1.11 -6.03 1.45
N TRP A 60 -0.69 -7.26 1.15
CA TRP A 60 -1.28 -8.08 0.08
C TRP A 60 -2.71 -8.51 0.43
N CYS A 61 -2.94 -9.00 1.64
CA CYS A 61 -4.27 -9.45 2.06
C CYS A 61 -5.27 -8.28 2.10
N ASN A 62 -4.84 -7.12 2.59
CA ASN A 62 -5.70 -5.94 2.66
C ASN A 62 -5.99 -5.33 1.29
N SER A 63 -5.08 -5.47 0.32
CA SER A 63 -5.24 -4.88 -1.01
C SER A 63 -6.53 -5.32 -1.72
N ILE A 64 -6.93 -6.58 -1.55
CA ILE A 64 -8.16 -7.13 -2.12
C ILE A 64 -9.38 -6.40 -1.54
N TRP A 65 -9.43 -6.26 -0.21
CA TRP A 65 -10.55 -5.62 0.48
C TRP A 65 -10.63 -4.12 0.19
N ILE A 66 -9.48 -3.44 0.14
CA ILE A 66 -9.42 -2.04 -0.28
C ILE A 66 -9.89 -1.89 -1.73
N GLY A 67 -9.51 -2.79 -2.61
CA GLY A 67 -9.98 -2.82 -4.00
C GLY A 67 -11.50 -2.97 -4.09
N VAL A 68 -12.09 -3.87 -3.31
CA VAL A 68 -13.56 -4.02 -3.20
C VAL A 68 -14.20 -2.74 -2.69
N VAL A 69 -13.69 -2.17 -1.60
CA VAL A 69 -14.22 -0.92 -1.01
C VAL A 69 -14.15 0.24 -2.01
N LEU A 70 -13.02 0.43 -2.69
CA LEU A 70 -12.87 1.48 -3.70
C LEU A 70 -13.78 1.26 -4.91
N THR A 71 -14.01 0.00 -5.32
CA THR A 71 -14.94 -0.33 -6.40
C THR A 71 -16.36 0.03 -6.01
N VAL A 72 -16.80 -0.37 -4.82
CA VAL A 72 -18.14 -0.03 -4.30
C VAL A 72 -18.30 1.48 -4.15
N LEU A 73 -17.29 2.18 -3.64
CA LEU A 73 -17.30 3.64 -3.55
C LEU A 73 -17.40 4.29 -4.93
N TYR A 74 -16.63 3.83 -5.91
CA TYR A 74 -16.73 4.32 -7.29
C TYR A 74 -18.14 4.14 -7.86
N LEU A 75 -18.79 3.00 -7.60
CA LEU A 75 -20.16 2.77 -8.04
C LEU A 75 -21.18 3.67 -7.31
N TRP A 76 -20.90 4.09 -6.08
CA TRP A 76 -21.84 4.87 -5.26
C TRP A 76 -21.73 6.38 -5.47
N ILE A 77 -20.50 6.91 -5.50
CA ILE A 77 -20.23 8.36 -5.62
C ILE A 77 -19.68 8.76 -7.00
N GLY A 78 -19.53 7.80 -7.92
CA GLY A 78 -19.07 8.04 -9.29
C GLY A 78 -17.64 8.58 -9.35
N GLU A 79 -17.41 9.53 -10.25
CA GLU A 79 -16.10 10.13 -10.49
C GLU A 79 -15.58 10.99 -9.31
N ALA A 80 -16.44 11.33 -8.33
CA ALA A 80 -16.02 12.10 -7.17
C ALA A 80 -14.92 11.42 -6.35
N ILE A 81 -14.85 10.07 -6.37
CA ILE A 81 -13.79 9.31 -5.70
C ILE A 81 -12.40 9.64 -6.27
N LEU A 82 -12.31 10.08 -7.54
CA LEU A 82 -11.04 10.37 -8.19
C LEU A 82 -10.32 11.54 -7.52
N TYR A 83 -11.04 12.54 -7.01
CA TYR A 83 -10.44 13.65 -6.28
C TYR A 83 -9.72 13.18 -5.00
N PHE A 84 -10.24 12.13 -4.36
CA PHE A 84 -9.59 11.52 -3.20
C PHE A 84 -8.48 10.54 -3.60
N ALA A 85 -8.67 9.78 -4.68
CA ALA A 85 -7.71 8.79 -5.15
C ALA A 85 -6.45 9.44 -5.77
N LEU A 86 -6.58 10.61 -6.40
CA LEU A 86 -5.49 11.31 -7.07
C LEU A 86 -4.25 11.55 -6.20
N PRO A 87 -4.33 12.19 -5.01
CA PRO A 87 -3.16 12.41 -4.16
C PRO A 87 -2.50 11.08 -3.72
N LEU A 88 -3.31 10.05 -3.47
CA LEU A 88 -2.81 8.71 -3.12
C LEU A 88 -2.06 8.09 -4.30
N ALA A 89 -2.64 8.12 -5.50
CA ALA A 89 -2.04 7.59 -6.71
C ALA A 89 -0.73 8.32 -7.07
N LEU A 90 -0.71 9.65 -6.98
CA LEU A 90 0.50 10.44 -7.22
C LEU A 90 1.61 10.10 -6.21
N SER A 91 1.27 9.88 -4.95
CA SER A 91 2.26 9.45 -3.95
C SER A 91 2.84 8.06 -4.25
N THR A 92 2.04 7.13 -4.76
CA THR A 92 2.52 5.82 -5.24
C THR A 92 3.54 6.00 -6.35
N VAL A 93 3.26 6.86 -7.34
CA VAL A 93 4.19 7.13 -8.43
C VAL A 93 5.52 7.69 -7.91
N ALA A 94 5.49 8.62 -6.96
CA ALA A 94 6.69 9.16 -6.34
C ALA A 94 7.52 8.07 -5.62
N ILE A 95 6.85 7.17 -4.90
CA ILE A 95 7.48 6.03 -4.22
C ILE A 95 8.14 5.09 -5.24
N VAL A 96 7.44 4.74 -6.32
CA VAL A 96 7.97 3.88 -7.39
C VAL A 96 9.21 4.50 -8.03
N ILE A 97 9.18 5.80 -8.34
CA ILE A 97 10.33 6.52 -8.90
C ILE A 97 11.53 6.42 -7.94
N LYS A 98 11.32 6.65 -6.64
CA LYS A 98 12.38 6.53 -5.64
C LYS A 98 13.02 5.15 -5.66
N TYR A 99 12.21 4.08 -5.62
CA TYR A 99 12.73 2.71 -5.64
C TYR A 99 13.50 2.38 -6.92
N ILE A 100 13.02 2.83 -8.09
CA ILE A 100 13.72 2.62 -9.36
C ILE A 100 15.09 3.30 -9.34
N VAL A 101 15.17 4.55 -8.84
CA VAL A 101 16.43 5.28 -8.73
C VAL A 101 17.42 4.56 -7.82
N GLU A 102 16.97 4.10 -6.65
CA GLU A 102 17.81 3.35 -5.70
C GLU A 102 18.34 2.03 -6.30
N ILE A 103 17.50 1.30 -7.04
CA ILE A 103 17.91 0.07 -7.74
C ILE A 103 18.95 0.36 -8.81
N LEU A 104 18.76 1.41 -9.60
CA LEU A 104 19.71 1.80 -10.66
C LEU A 104 21.06 2.20 -10.09
N GLN A 105 21.08 2.97 -8.99
CA GLN A 105 22.31 3.34 -8.29
C GLN A 105 23.05 2.12 -7.74
N THR A 106 22.30 1.21 -7.12
CA THR A 106 22.85 -0.04 -6.59
C THR A 106 23.47 -0.88 -7.71
N ALA A 107 22.78 -1.01 -8.85
CA ALA A 107 23.28 -1.75 -10.01
C ALA A 107 24.55 -1.11 -10.60
N GLN A 108 24.60 0.23 -10.69
CA GLN A 108 25.80 0.95 -11.14
C GLN A 108 26.98 0.68 -10.20
N GLN A 109 26.77 0.75 -8.88
CA GLN A 109 27.82 0.48 -7.89
C GLN A 109 28.36 -0.95 -7.99
N PHE A 110 27.50 -1.94 -8.24
CA PHE A 110 27.93 -3.31 -8.49
C PHE A 110 28.77 -3.45 -9.76
N LEU A 111 28.37 -2.78 -10.85
CA LEU A 111 29.12 -2.80 -12.11
C LEU A 111 30.48 -2.10 -11.98
N ASP A 112 30.55 -0.99 -11.24
CA ASP A 112 31.78 -0.26 -10.99
C ASP A 112 32.76 -1.05 -10.11
N ASN A 113 32.24 -1.73 -9.07
CA ASN A 113 33.05 -2.62 -8.24
C ASN A 113 33.57 -3.83 -9.01
N ALA A 114 32.77 -4.39 -9.92
CA ALA A 114 33.18 -5.51 -10.77
C ALA A 114 34.22 -5.09 -11.84
N ARG A 115 34.25 -3.81 -12.23
CA ARG A 115 35.21 -3.27 -13.20
C ARG A 115 36.58 -2.97 -12.61
N LYS A 116 36.70 -2.70 -11.30
CA LYS A 116 38.00 -2.47 -10.67
C LYS A 116 38.82 -3.78 -10.68
N PRO A 117 39.99 -3.82 -11.34
CA PRO A 117 40.87 -4.99 -11.27
C PRO A 117 41.33 -5.18 -9.82
N GLN A 118 41.38 -6.44 -9.36
CA GLN A 118 42.05 -6.75 -8.10
C GLN A 118 43.56 -6.58 -8.32
N GLU A 119 44.09 -5.43 -7.87
CA GLU A 119 45.53 -5.26 -7.63
C GLU A 119 45.99 -6.10 -6.44
#